data_AF-A0A1Y3Y9Q9-F1
#
_entry.id   AF-A0A1Y3Y9Q9-F1
#
_cell.length_a   1.000
_cell.length_b   1.000
_cell.length_c   1.000
_cell.angle_alpha   90.00
_cell.angle_beta   90.00
_cell.angle_gamma   90.00
#
_symmetry.space_group_name_H-M   'P 1'
#
loop_
_entity.id
_entity.type
_entity.pdbx_description
1 polymer ?
#
loop_
_entity_poly.entity_id
_entity_poly.type
_entity_poly.pdbx_seq_one_letter_code
_entity_poly.pdbx_strand_id
1 'polypeptide(L)'
;MTVEVADHGSVLEVTNVTYAKDGETVKDAQAAAFENVYRTDTKESYYTPIVTKILTGDERPADKEKTFRFVLEAAEDNPEGAELSGTETEVQGAGHTSFQPIHFTKAGTYQFIIREEEGKDKGYTYDDSVWRLTVTVEDQDSILTVTNAVYELEEEKDAGDEAKGTLPETGGTVGQEGAVFTNDYQVTETAWKPQAEKKVTGDMPEDETFRFTLAARRILRAHSFRKA
;
A
#
# COMPACT_ATOMS: atom_id res chain seq x y z
N MET A 1 23.72 52.54 0.77
CA MET A 1 24.27 53.20 1.96
C MET A 1 25.07 54.40 1.50
N THR A 2 24.87 55.54 2.15
CA THR A 2 25.65 56.76 1.92
C THR A 2 26.26 57.19 3.24
N VAL A 3 27.54 57.56 3.21
CA VAL A 3 28.28 58.04 4.38
C VAL A 3 28.77 59.45 4.05
N GLU A 4 28.39 60.42 4.87
CA GLU A 4 28.89 61.79 4.79
C GLU A 4 29.98 61.98 5.84
N VAL A 5 31.09 62.58 5.42
CA VAL A 5 32.24 62.89 6.27
C VAL A 5 32.56 64.38 6.19
N ALA A 6 32.95 64.98 7.32
CA ALA A 6 33.38 66.36 7.39
C ALA A 6 34.75 66.46 8.09
N ASP A 7 35.59 67.39 7.65
CA ASP A 7 36.84 67.72 8.33
C ASP A 7 36.56 68.66 9.51
N HIS A 8 36.87 68.17 10.72
CA HIS A 8 36.79 68.90 11.97
C HIS A 8 38.18 69.07 12.57
N GLY A 9 38.95 70.01 12.02
CA GLY A 9 40.25 70.38 12.56
C GLY A 9 41.35 69.35 12.31
N SER A 10 41.50 68.91 11.06
CA SER A 10 42.45 67.86 10.61
C SER A 10 42.07 66.43 11.02
N VAL A 11 40.82 66.21 11.44
CA VAL A 11 40.22 64.90 11.72
C VAL A 11 38.96 64.77 10.89
N LEU A 12 38.86 63.73 10.07
CA LEU A 12 37.64 63.40 9.35
C LEU A 12 36.68 62.68 10.28
N GLU A 13 35.51 63.28 10.52
CA GLU A 13 34.43 62.70 11.31
C GLU A 13 33.27 62.30 10.40
N VAL A 14 32.64 61.16 10.70
CA VAL A 14 31.39 60.74 10.05
C VAL A 14 30.25 61.55 10.62
N THR A 15 29.59 62.35 9.79
CA THR A 15 28.51 63.26 10.22
C THR A 15 27.12 62.66 9.97
N ASN A 16 27.00 61.75 9.01
CA ASN A 16 25.74 61.11 8.68
C ASN A 16 25.95 59.75 8.01
N VAL A 17 25.13 58.78 8.37
CA VAL A 17 25.04 57.49 7.68
C VAL A 17 23.59 57.26 7.33
N THR A 18 23.29 57.13 6.04
CA THR A 18 21.93 56.86 5.56
C THR A 18 21.88 55.54 4.81
N TYR A 19 20.78 54.80 5.03
CA TYR A 19 20.48 53.57 4.32
C TYR A 19 19.30 53.82 3.39
N ALA A 20 19.38 53.23 2.20
CA ALA A 20 18.33 53.32 1.20
C ALA A 20 17.96 51.92 0.71
N LYS A 21 16.67 51.67 0.52
CA LYS A 21 16.10 50.47 -0.11
C LYS A 21 15.36 50.94 -1.36
N ASP A 22 15.64 50.33 -2.51
CA ASP A 22 15.04 50.68 -3.81
C ASP A 22 15.14 52.17 -4.20
N GLY A 23 16.24 52.83 -3.79
CA GLY A 23 16.48 54.25 -4.09
C GLY A 23 15.83 55.25 -3.12
N GLU A 24 15.02 54.77 -2.16
CA GLU A 24 14.40 55.61 -1.13
C GLU A 24 15.15 55.51 0.20
N THR A 25 15.35 56.65 0.87
CA THR A 25 16.01 56.70 2.18
C THR A 25 15.09 56.11 3.25
N VAL A 26 15.60 55.13 3.99
CA VAL A 26 14.89 54.49 5.11
C VAL A 26 15.17 55.30 6.37
N LYS A 27 14.12 55.89 6.95
CA LYS A 27 14.24 56.66 8.21
C LYS A 27 14.62 55.72 9.36
N ASP A 28 15.52 56.19 10.21
CA ASP A 28 15.98 55.52 11.45
C ASP A 28 16.64 54.14 11.24
N ALA A 29 17.00 53.80 10.00
CA ALA A 29 17.73 52.58 9.71
C ALA A 29 19.15 52.66 10.30
N GLN A 30 19.49 51.69 11.13
CA GLN A 30 20.82 51.55 11.74
C GLN A 30 21.72 50.57 10.97
N ALA A 31 21.13 49.82 10.02
CA ALA A 31 21.80 48.87 9.15
C ALA A 31 21.00 48.65 7.86
N ALA A 32 21.65 48.10 6.83
CA ALA A 32 20.95 47.59 5.66
C ALA A 32 20.19 46.30 6.02
N ALA A 33 18.87 46.30 5.83
CA ALA A 33 18.03 45.12 6.02
C ALA A 33 17.73 44.47 4.66
N PHE A 34 17.98 43.16 4.57
CA PHE A 34 17.63 42.35 3.42
C PHE A 34 16.53 41.37 3.84
N GLU A 35 15.41 41.38 3.13
CA GLU A 35 14.33 40.42 3.32
C GLU A 35 14.34 39.47 2.12
N ASN A 36 14.67 38.21 2.36
CA ASN A 36 14.48 37.17 1.35
C ASN A 36 13.05 36.65 1.46
N VAL A 37 12.24 36.87 0.43
CA VAL A 37 10.89 36.30 0.35
C VAL A 37 10.97 35.05 -0.52
N TYR A 38 10.97 33.88 0.10
CA TYR A 38 10.87 32.62 -0.61
C TYR A 38 9.42 32.47 -1.13
N ARG A 39 9.25 32.46 -2.46
CA ARG A 39 7.97 32.21 -3.12
C ARG A 39 7.97 30.79 -3.66
N THR A 40 7.13 29.94 -3.10
CA THR A 40 6.96 28.53 -3.48
C THR A 40 6.02 28.43 -4.69
N ASP A 41 6.57 28.41 -5.90
CA ASP A 41 5.86 27.88 -7.10
C ASP A 41 6.04 26.35 -7.16
N THR A 42 5.99 25.67 -6.00
CA THR A 42 6.29 24.25 -5.91
C THR A 42 5.27 23.44 -6.70
N LYS A 43 5.75 22.72 -7.72
CA LYS A 43 4.91 21.76 -8.43
C LYS A 43 4.60 20.58 -7.52
N GLU A 44 3.32 20.22 -7.47
CA GLU A 44 2.78 19.09 -6.72
C GLU A 44 3.46 17.77 -7.09
N SER A 45 3.54 16.83 -6.14
CA SER A 45 4.07 15.48 -6.36
C SER A 45 3.03 14.41 -6.01
N TYR A 46 3.10 13.27 -6.68
CA TYR A 46 2.16 12.16 -6.50
C TYR A 46 2.88 10.82 -6.41
N TYR A 47 2.36 9.91 -5.58
CA TYR A 47 2.79 8.51 -5.53
C TYR A 47 1.58 7.58 -5.50
N THR A 48 1.59 6.49 -6.25
CA THR A 48 0.49 5.52 -6.31
C THR A 48 0.93 4.21 -5.63
N PRO A 49 0.45 3.90 -4.41
CA PRO A 49 0.77 2.65 -3.75
C PRO A 49 0.17 1.44 -4.48
N ILE A 50 0.93 0.35 -4.56
CA ILE A 50 0.57 -0.88 -5.28
C ILE A 50 0.42 -2.03 -4.29
N VAL A 51 -0.53 -2.92 -4.56
CA VAL A 51 -0.77 -4.16 -3.82
C VAL A 51 -0.80 -5.36 -4.76
N THR A 52 -0.16 -6.44 -4.36
CA THR A 52 -0.21 -7.75 -5.02
C THR A 52 -0.92 -8.75 -4.12
N LYS A 53 -1.95 -9.41 -4.65
CA LYS A 53 -2.64 -10.53 -4.02
C LYS A 53 -2.17 -11.85 -4.59
N ILE A 54 -1.64 -12.70 -3.71
CA ILE A 54 -1.33 -14.10 -3.99
C ILE A 54 -2.38 -14.98 -3.30
N LEU A 55 -2.76 -16.07 -3.96
CA LEU A 55 -3.64 -17.09 -3.39
C LEU A 55 -3.02 -18.48 -3.52
N THR A 56 -2.73 -19.13 -2.40
CA THR A 56 -2.18 -20.49 -2.29
C THR A 56 -3.25 -21.52 -1.93
N GLY A 57 -2.83 -22.78 -1.77
CA GLY A 57 -3.69 -23.88 -1.36
C GLY A 57 -4.32 -24.64 -2.53
N ASP A 58 -5.54 -25.14 -2.32
CA ASP A 58 -6.29 -25.96 -3.26
C ASP A 58 -6.76 -25.18 -4.50
N GLU A 59 -7.13 -25.92 -5.56
CA GLU A 59 -7.73 -25.35 -6.75
C GLU A 59 -9.09 -24.69 -6.41
N ARG A 60 -9.17 -23.38 -6.65
CA ARG A 60 -10.38 -22.58 -6.44
C ARG A 60 -11.37 -22.80 -7.59
N PRO A 61 -12.68 -22.92 -7.32
CA PRO A 61 -13.68 -22.93 -8.38
C PRO A 61 -13.69 -21.58 -9.11
N ALA A 62 -13.46 -21.58 -10.42
CA ALA A 62 -13.37 -20.36 -11.24
C ALA A 62 -14.66 -19.51 -11.22
N ASP A 63 -15.81 -20.10 -10.88
CA ASP A 63 -17.09 -19.41 -10.74
C ASP A 63 -17.34 -18.83 -9.33
N LYS A 64 -16.37 -18.93 -8.42
CA LYS A 64 -16.48 -18.53 -7.01
C LYS A 64 -15.31 -17.67 -6.53
N GLU A 65 -14.69 -16.91 -7.43
CA GLU A 65 -13.65 -15.97 -7.04
C GLU A 65 -14.17 -14.94 -6.03
N LYS A 66 -13.30 -14.62 -5.07
CA LYS A 66 -13.56 -13.66 -4.01
C LYS A 66 -12.88 -12.34 -4.31
N THR A 67 -13.46 -11.27 -3.79
CA THR A 67 -12.87 -9.94 -3.82
C THR A 67 -12.14 -9.71 -2.49
N PHE A 68 -10.88 -9.35 -2.57
CA PHE A 68 -10.04 -8.99 -1.43
C PHE A 68 -9.89 -7.48 -1.41
N ARG A 69 -10.04 -6.88 -0.22
CA ARG A 69 -9.99 -5.43 0.00
C ARG A 69 -8.75 -5.09 0.82
N PHE A 70 -8.14 -3.97 0.49
CA PHE A 70 -6.97 -3.46 1.18
C PHE A 70 -7.22 -2.04 1.62
N VAL A 71 -6.72 -1.70 2.81
CA VAL A 71 -6.81 -0.38 3.40
C VAL A 71 -5.43 0.28 3.42
N LEU A 72 -5.41 1.60 3.26
CA LEU A 72 -4.25 2.47 3.34
C LEU A 72 -4.54 3.56 4.37
N GLU A 73 -3.70 3.64 5.39
CA GLU A 73 -3.81 4.60 6.49
C GLU A 73 -2.52 5.42 6.60
N ALA A 74 -2.63 6.72 6.87
CA ALA A 74 -1.48 7.54 7.19
C ALA A 74 -1.03 7.29 8.64
N ALA A 75 0.28 7.19 8.88
CA ALA A 75 0.81 7.12 10.23
C ALA A 75 0.48 8.41 11.01
N GLU A 76 0.18 8.28 12.31
CA GLU A 76 -0.25 9.39 13.16
C GLU A 76 0.81 10.50 13.30
N ASP A 77 2.09 10.15 13.18
CA ASP A 77 3.24 11.02 13.35
C ASP A 77 3.75 11.63 12.03
N ASN A 78 3.00 11.46 10.93
CA ASN A 78 3.35 12.08 9.66
C ASN A 78 3.40 13.61 9.76
N PRO A 79 4.37 14.26 9.11
CA PRO A 79 4.33 15.70 8.93
C PRO A 79 3.12 16.09 8.08
N GLU A 80 2.68 17.34 8.21
CA GLU A 80 1.70 17.90 7.27
C GLU A 80 2.24 17.84 5.84
N GLY A 81 1.35 17.68 4.87
CA GLY A 81 1.68 17.79 3.45
C GLY A 81 1.52 16.51 2.64
N ALA A 82 0.93 15.45 3.22
CA ALA A 82 0.44 14.29 2.49
C ALA A 82 -1.10 14.22 2.57
N GLU A 83 -1.73 14.04 1.41
CA GLU A 83 -3.19 13.95 1.26
C GLU A 83 -3.54 12.64 0.53
N LEU A 84 -4.34 11.78 1.19
CA LEU A 84 -4.83 10.54 0.59
C LEU A 84 -6.06 10.82 -0.28
N SER A 85 -5.97 10.54 -1.58
CA SER A 85 -7.13 10.66 -2.49
C SER A 85 -8.14 9.52 -2.32
N GLY A 86 -7.74 8.44 -1.66
CA GLY A 86 -8.57 7.28 -1.32
C GLY A 86 -7.80 6.35 -0.39
N THR A 87 -8.52 5.63 0.46
CA THR A 87 -7.95 4.77 1.52
C THR A 87 -8.20 3.30 1.29
N GLU A 88 -8.87 2.92 0.21
CA GLU A 88 -9.28 1.54 -0.06
C GLU A 88 -9.01 1.18 -1.52
N THR A 89 -8.69 -0.08 -1.76
CA THR A 89 -8.67 -0.69 -3.10
C THR A 89 -9.03 -2.17 -3.00
N GLU A 90 -9.33 -2.80 -4.14
CA GLU A 90 -9.74 -4.20 -4.17
C GLU A 90 -9.21 -4.94 -5.40
N VAL A 91 -9.15 -6.26 -5.31
CA VAL A 91 -8.83 -7.17 -6.42
C VAL A 91 -9.68 -8.42 -6.33
N GLN A 92 -10.16 -8.90 -7.47
CA GLN A 92 -10.83 -10.21 -7.56
C GLN A 92 -9.78 -11.30 -7.75
N GLY A 93 -9.82 -12.33 -6.91
CA GLY A 93 -8.89 -13.45 -6.98
C GLY A 93 -7.45 -13.07 -6.64
N ALA A 94 -6.50 -13.74 -7.30
CA ALA A 94 -5.08 -13.36 -7.25
C ALA A 94 -4.80 -12.33 -8.35
N GLY A 95 -3.96 -11.33 -8.07
CA GLY A 95 -3.71 -10.26 -9.03
C GLY A 95 -2.99 -9.06 -8.42
N HIS A 96 -3.05 -7.94 -9.12
CA HIS A 96 -2.44 -6.69 -8.69
C HIS A 96 -3.50 -5.59 -8.76
N THR A 97 -3.42 -4.64 -7.83
CA THR A 97 -4.26 -3.45 -7.81
C THR A 97 -3.45 -2.28 -7.25
N SER A 98 -3.97 -1.07 -7.39
CA SER A 98 -3.34 0.13 -6.83
C SER A 98 -4.36 0.96 -6.07
N PHE A 99 -3.88 1.71 -5.09
CA PHE A 99 -4.67 2.75 -4.45
C PHE A 99 -4.80 3.97 -5.37
N GLN A 100 -5.63 4.92 -4.98
CA GLN A 100 -5.58 6.25 -5.57
C GLN A 100 -4.26 6.96 -5.18
N PRO A 101 -3.78 7.92 -5.99
CA PRO A 101 -2.54 8.61 -5.69
C PRO A 101 -2.57 9.36 -4.34
N ILE A 102 -1.45 9.30 -3.64
CA ILE A 102 -1.14 10.18 -2.51
C ILE A 102 -0.60 11.49 -3.10
N HIS A 103 -1.18 12.61 -2.69
CA HIS A 103 -0.76 13.95 -3.12
C HIS A 103 0.18 14.56 -2.06
N PHE A 104 1.31 15.12 -2.50
CA PHE A 104 2.29 15.76 -1.64
C PHE A 104 2.43 17.25 -1.94
N THR A 105 2.27 18.07 -0.89
CA THR A 105 2.35 19.53 -0.93
C THR A 105 3.56 20.10 -0.18
N LYS A 106 4.31 19.25 0.54
CA LYS A 106 5.55 19.62 1.24
C LYS A 106 6.61 18.53 1.09
N ALA A 107 7.88 18.92 1.08
CA ALA A 107 8.98 17.98 1.23
C ALA A 107 8.97 17.36 2.64
N GLY A 108 9.36 16.09 2.74
CA GLY A 108 9.30 15.34 3.99
C GLY A 108 9.39 13.84 3.76
N THR A 109 9.42 13.10 4.86
CA THR A 109 9.29 11.64 4.86
C THR A 109 7.94 11.29 5.44
N TYR A 110 7.16 10.51 4.70
CA TYR A 110 5.79 10.14 5.05
C TYR A 110 5.68 8.62 5.15
N GLN A 111 5.01 8.14 6.18
CA GLN A 111 4.77 6.73 6.44
C GLN A 111 3.29 6.39 6.33
N PHE A 112 2.99 5.25 5.72
CA PHE A 112 1.64 4.75 5.54
C PHE A 112 1.60 3.27 5.91
N ILE A 113 0.44 2.83 6.37
CA ILE A 113 0.17 1.44 6.74
C ILE A 113 -0.80 0.86 5.72
N ILE A 114 -0.46 -0.32 5.20
CA ILE A 114 -1.28 -1.08 4.25
C ILE A 114 -1.63 -2.41 4.89
N ARG A 115 -2.92 -2.76 4.88
CA ARG A 115 -3.44 -4.02 5.43
C ARG A 115 -4.47 -4.63 4.49
N GLU A 116 -4.63 -5.95 4.54
CA GLU A 116 -5.82 -6.61 4.01
C GLU A 116 -6.96 -6.52 5.04
N GLU A 117 -8.19 -6.28 4.58
CA GLU A 117 -9.36 -6.36 5.43
C GLU A 117 -9.65 -7.82 5.81
N GLU A 118 -9.91 -8.06 7.10
CA GLU A 118 -10.29 -9.39 7.60
C GLU A 118 -11.55 -9.91 6.89
N GLY A 119 -11.45 -11.12 6.34
CA GLY A 119 -12.58 -11.84 5.78
C GLY A 119 -13.00 -13.05 6.62
N LYS A 120 -14.21 -13.55 6.35
CA LYS A 120 -14.78 -14.76 6.99
C LYS A 120 -15.29 -15.76 5.97
N ASP A 121 -14.76 -15.68 4.75
CA ASP A 121 -15.15 -16.56 3.66
C ASP A 121 -14.72 -18.01 3.94
N LYS A 122 -15.66 -18.94 3.78
CA LYS A 122 -15.41 -20.35 4.04
C LYS A 122 -14.26 -20.88 3.19
N GLY A 123 -13.31 -21.51 3.86
CA GLY A 123 -12.14 -22.12 3.22
C GLY A 123 -11.00 -21.15 2.96
N TYR A 124 -11.15 -19.85 3.25
CA TYR A 124 -10.07 -18.88 3.11
C TYR A 124 -9.44 -18.54 4.47
N THR A 125 -8.11 -18.54 4.51
CA THR A 125 -7.30 -17.93 5.56
C THR A 125 -6.77 -16.61 5.01
N TYR A 126 -7.09 -15.51 5.69
CA TYR A 126 -6.71 -14.16 5.29
C TYR A 126 -5.34 -13.80 5.86
N ASP A 127 -4.61 -12.96 5.14
CA ASP A 127 -3.28 -12.48 5.52
C ASP A 127 -3.44 -11.29 6.48
N ASP A 128 -2.88 -11.40 7.67
CA ASP A 128 -2.91 -10.39 8.73
C ASP A 128 -1.64 -9.52 8.77
N SER A 129 -0.74 -9.71 7.81
CA SER A 129 0.47 -8.91 7.64
C SER A 129 0.17 -7.41 7.62
N VAL A 130 1.04 -6.63 8.24
CA VAL A 130 0.99 -5.17 8.19
C VAL A 130 2.20 -4.68 7.39
N TRP A 131 1.94 -3.96 6.30
CA TRP A 131 3.00 -3.36 5.48
C TRP A 131 3.12 -1.88 5.81
N ARG A 132 4.36 -1.42 6.01
CA ARG A 132 4.72 -0.01 6.13
C ARG A 132 5.31 0.48 4.81
N LEU A 133 4.66 1.48 4.22
CA LEU A 133 5.17 2.23 3.09
C LEU A 133 5.82 3.53 3.59
N THR A 134 7.11 3.72 3.32
CA THR A 134 7.82 4.98 3.57
C THR A 134 8.12 5.69 2.27
N VAL A 135 7.59 6.90 2.08
CA VAL A 135 7.80 7.75 0.90
C VAL A 135 8.63 8.97 1.29
N THR A 136 9.73 9.21 0.58
CA THR A 136 10.57 10.40 0.73
C THR A 136 10.31 11.38 -0.41
N VAL A 137 9.96 12.61 -0.06
CA VAL A 137 9.71 13.72 -0.99
C VAL A 137 10.73 14.81 -0.73
N GLU A 138 11.43 15.22 -1.77
CA GLU A 138 12.42 16.30 -1.73
C GLU A 138 11.96 17.49 -2.58
N ASP A 139 12.32 18.70 -2.15
CA ASP A 139 12.23 19.89 -3.00
C ASP A 139 13.52 19.99 -3.81
N GLN A 140 13.40 19.81 -5.13
CA GLN A 140 14.47 19.91 -6.10
C GLN A 140 14.18 21.10 -7.02
N ASP A 141 14.83 22.23 -6.75
CA ASP A 141 14.67 23.47 -7.51
C ASP A 141 13.21 23.97 -7.59
N SER A 142 12.49 23.98 -6.46
CA SER A 142 11.07 24.34 -6.36
C SER A 142 10.14 23.34 -7.07
N ILE A 143 10.53 22.07 -7.13
CA ILE A 143 9.70 20.97 -7.64
C ILE A 143 9.73 19.87 -6.59
N LEU A 144 8.55 19.45 -6.12
CA LEU A 144 8.46 18.31 -5.21
C LEU A 144 8.63 17.01 -6.00
N THR A 145 9.63 16.22 -5.64
CA THR A 145 9.96 14.95 -6.28
C THR A 145 9.92 13.84 -5.24
N VAL A 146 9.15 12.79 -5.50
CA VAL A 146 9.27 11.52 -4.77
C VAL A 146 10.60 10.89 -5.17
N THR A 147 11.58 10.87 -4.25
CA THR A 147 12.92 10.34 -4.50
C THR A 147 13.07 8.90 -4.05
N ASN A 148 12.22 8.45 -3.12
CA ASN A 148 12.23 7.08 -2.64
C ASN A 148 10.84 6.63 -2.19
N ALA A 149 10.56 5.35 -2.38
CA ALA A 149 9.40 4.67 -1.82
C ALA A 149 9.80 3.25 -1.44
N VAL A 150 9.63 2.87 -0.18
CA VAL A 150 10.06 1.57 0.36
C VAL A 150 8.90 0.92 1.08
N TYR A 151 8.66 -0.36 0.77
CA TYR A 151 7.71 -1.21 1.46
C TYR A 151 8.47 -2.13 2.40
N GLU A 152 8.09 -2.12 3.68
CA GLU A 152 8.65 -2.96 4.72
C GLU A 152 7.51 -3.75 5.37
N LEU A 153 7.68 -5.06 5.46
CA LEU A 153 6.76 -5.89 6.23
C LEU A 153 7.06 -5.66 7.72
N GLU A 154 6.06 -5.32 8.51
CA GLU A 154 6.23 -5.25 9.96
C GLU A 154 6.40 -6.66 10.52
N GLU A 155 7.57 -6.93 11.11
CA GLU A 155 7.79 -8.17 11.84
C GLU A 155 6.93 -8.17 13.12
N GLU A 156 6.25 -9.28 13.39
CA GLU A 156 5.53 -9.46 14.65
C GLU A 156 6.48 -9.25 15.84
N LYS A 157 6.19 -8.27 16.70
CA LYS A 157 6.82 -8.17 18.00
C LYS A 157 6.25 -9.27 18.91
N ASP A 158 7.06 -10.31 19.12
CA ASP A 158 6.96 -11.33 20.16
C ASP A 158 5.81 -12.35 20.04
N ALA A 159 6.02 -13.39 19.23
CA ALA A 159 5.60 -14.74 19.61
C ALA A 159 6.73 -15.38 20.43
N GLY A 160 6.52 -15.49 21.75
CA GLY A 160 7.45 -16.18 22.64
C GLY A 160 7.76 -17.60 22.14
N ASP A 161 9.05 -17.94 22.24
CA ASP A 161 9.73 -19.23 22.09
C ASP A 161 8.86 -20.47 21.72
N GLU A 162 9.32 -21.19 20.68
CA GLU A 162 8.89 -22.53 20.24
C GLU A 162 7.68 -22.62 19.28
N ALA A 163 7.86 -22.17 18.03
CA ALA A 163 7.35 -22.89 16.85
C ALA A 163 8.19 -22.57 15.60
N LYS A 164 9.19 -23.41 15.31
CA LYS A 164 9.80 -23.50 13.97
C LYS A 164 8.79 -24.08 12.98
N GLY A 165 7.84 -23.27 12.54
CA GLY A 165 7.21 -23.38 11.23
C GLY A 165 7.96 -22.44 10.30
N THR A 166 8.59 -22.97 9.25
CA THR A 166 9.33 -22.20 8.26
C THR A 166 8.41 -21.17 7.61
N LEU A 167 8.46 -19.94 8.09
CA LEU A 167 8.03 -18.77 7.33
C LEU A 167 8.83 -18.77 6.01
N PRO A 168 8.22 -18.46 4.85
CA PRO A 168 9.00 -18.19 3.66
C PRO A 168 9.94 -17.02 3.98
N GLU A 169 11.24 -17.26 3.87
CA GLU A 169 12.30 -16.28 4.11
C GLU A 169 12.30 -15.21 3.02
N THR A 170 11.34 -14.29 3.07
CA THR A 170 11.37 -13.02 2.34
C THR A 170 11.00 -11.90 3.30
N GLY A 171 11.84 -11.72 4.32
CA GLY A 171 11.94 -10.43 5.00
C GLY A 171 12.23 -9.35 3.97
N GLY A 172 11.50 -8.24 4.06
CA GLY A 172 11.38 -7.21 3.02
C GLY A 172 12.71 -6.85 2.36
N THR A 173 12.73 -6.97 1.04
CA THR A 173 13.84 -6.50 0.20
C THR A 173 13.65 -5.01 -0.07
N VAL A 174 14.68 -4.20 0.21
CA VAL A 174 14.83 -2.87 -0.39
C VAL A 174 14.62 -3.00 -1.90
N GLY A 175 13.56 -2.38 -2.45
CA GLY A 175 13.23 -2.40 -3.88
C GLY A 175 11.96 -3.16 -4.29
N GLN A 176 11.08 -3.55 -3.37
CA GLN A 176 9.78 -4.12 -3.71
C GLN A 176 8.83 -3.06 -4.32
N GLU A 177 8.15 -3.38 -5.43
CA GLU A 177 7.27 -2.45 -6.17
C GLU A 177 5.90 -2.18 -5.49
N GLY A 178 5.54 -2.96 -4.46
CA GLY A 178 4.25 -2.86 -3.75
C GLY A 178 4.12 -3.81 -2.57
N ALA A 179 3.07 -3.67 -1.76
CA ALA A 179 2.77 -4.59 -0.65
C ALA A 179 2.24 -5.93 -1.18
N VAL A 180 2.67 -7.05 -0.60
CA VAL A 180 2.26 -8.40 -1.05
C VAL A 180 1.48 -9.08 0.07
N PHE A 181 0.28 -9.56 -0.24
CA PHE A 181 -0.57 -10.32 0.69
C PHE A 181 -0.86 -11.71 0.12
N THR A 182 -0.79 -12.75 0.94
CA THR A 182 -0.97 -14.15 0.55
C THR A 182 -2.08 -14.81 1.36
N ASN A 183 -3.20 -15.14 0.71
CA ASN A 183 -4.25 -15.95 1.35
C ASN A 183 -4.14 -17.41 0.94
N ASP A 184 -4.59 -18.27 1.83
CA ASP A 184 -4.64 -19.71 1.58
C ASP A 184 -6.08 -20.18 1.43
N TYR A 185 -6.36 -21.03 0.43
CA TYR A 185 -7.67 -21.63 0.23
C TYR A 185 -7.61 -23.15 0.44
N GLN A 186 -8.49 -23.69 1.29
CA GLN A 186 -8.57 -25.12 1.60
C GLN A 186 -9.99 -25.66 1.44
N VAL A 187 -10.12 -26.79 0.75
CA VAL A 187 -11.38 -27.52 0.63
C VAL A 187 -11.52 -28.52 1.76
N THR A 188 -12.54 -28.35 2.61
CA THR A 188 -12.93 -29.41 3.53
C THR A 188 -13.70 -30.50 2.77
N GLU A 189 -13.05 -31.63 2.50
CA GLU A 189 -13.72 -32.78 1.89
C GLU A 189 -14.89 -33.26 2.75
N THR A 190 -16.05 -33.49 2.13
CA THR A 190 -17.19 -34.14 2.78
C THR A 190 -17.36 -35.52 2.19
N ALA A 191 -17.21 -36.56 3.01
CA ALA A 191 -17.45 -37.93 2.60
C ALA A 191 -18.95 -38.17 2.38
N TRP A 192 -19.36 -38.36 1.12
CA TRP A 192 -20.70 -38.82 0.79
C TRP A 192 -20.72 -40.33 0.61
N LYS A 193 -21.56 -41.03 1.39
CA LYS A 193 -21.80 -42.47 1.25
C LYS A 193 -23.10 -42.71 0.45
N PRO A 194 -23.03 -43.24 -0.78
CA PRO A 194 -24.22 -43.57 -1.55
C PRO A 194 -25.05 -44.62 -0.82
N GLN A 195 -26.36 -44.42 -0.76
CA GLN A 195 -27.32 -45.41 -0.29
C GLN A 195 -28.20 -45.85 -1.46
N ALA A 196 -28.47 -47.16 -1.55
CA ALA A 196 -29.38 -47.74 -2.53
C ALA A 196 -30.38 -48.63 -1.80
N GLU A 197 -31.68 -48.41 -2.05
CA GLU A 197 -32.76 -49.26 -1.54
C GLU A 197 -33.41 -49.99 -2.72
N LYS A 198 -33.58 -51.31 -2.59
CA LYS A 198 -34.30 -52.12 -3.56
C LYS A 198 -35.67 -52.48 -2.98
N LYS A 199 -36.74 -51.93 -3.55
CA LYS A 199 -38.11 -52.34 -3.27
C LYS A 199 -38.58 -53.38 -4.29
N VAL A 200 -39.15 -54.49 -3.84
CA VAL A 200 -39.74 -55.55 -4.67
C VAL A 200 -41.20 -55.75 -4.25
N THR A 201 -42.11 -55.96 -5.21
CA THR A 201 -43.54 -56.18 -4.98
C THR A 201 -44.06 -57.24 -5.95
N GLY A 202 -44.96 -58.14 -5.51
CA GLY A 202 -45.51 -59.25 -6.30
C GLY A 202 -44.98 -60.62 -5.85
N ASP A 203 -45.36 -61.70 -6.54
CA ASP A 203 -44.82 -63.05 -6.30
C ASP A 203 -43.35 -63.11 -6.73
N MET A 204 -42.45 -63.24 -5.74
CA MET A 204 -41.00 -63.27 -5.92
C MET A 204 -40.47 -64.70 -5.69
N PRO A 205 -39.56 -65.21 -6.52
CA PRO A 205 -38.85 -66.45 -6.23
C PRO A 205 -37.99 -66.29 -4.96
N GLU A 206 -37.91 -67.31 -4.11
CA GLU A 206 -36.97 -67.32 -2.99
C GLU A 206 -35.52 -67.22 -3.52
N ASP A 207 -34.69 -66.41 -2.85
CA ASP A 207 -33.24 -66.29 -3.05
C ASP A 207 -32.70 -65.55 -4.30
N GLU A 208 -33.43 -64.58 -4.86
CA GLU A 208 -32.86 -63.71 -5.91
C GLU A 208 -31.90 -62.63 -5.37
N THR A 209 -30.70 -62.56 -5.97
CA THR A 209 -29.70 -61.52 -5.69
C THR A 209 -29.74 -60.41 -6.73
N PHE A 210 -29.95 -59.16 -6.29
CA PHE A 210 -29.82 -57.97 -7.14
C PHE A 210 -28.40 -57.38 -7.02
N ARG A 211 -27.75 -57.14 -8.16
CA ARG A 211 -26.43 -56.49 -8.22
C ARG A 211 -26.58 -55.05 -8.69
N PHE A 212 -25.97 -54.12 -7.97
CA PHE A 212 -25.88 -52.71 -8.33
C PHE A 212 -24.44 -52.34 -8.63
N THR A 213 -24.22 -51.55 -9.67
CA THR A 213 -22.91 -50.97 -9.99
C THR A 213 -23.01 -49.46 -9.83
N LEU A 214 -22.22 -48.90 -8.92
CA LEU A 214 -22.00 -47.46 -8.86
C LEU A 214 -20.85 -47.10 -9.79
N ALA A 215 -21.09 -46.22 -10.76
CA ALA A 215 -20.06 -45.71 -11.65
C ALA A 215 -20.01 -44.17 -11.54
N ALA A 216 -18.85 -43.62 -11.19
CA ALA A 216 -18.60 -42.20 -11.28
C ALA A 216 -18.13 -41.85 -12.69
N ARG A 217 -18.78 -40.89 -13.36
CA ARG A 217 -18.27 -40.32 -14.61
C ARG A 217 -17.41 -39.11 -14.26
N ARG A 218 -16.13 -39.13 -14.63
CA ARG A 218 -15.26 -37.95 -14.55
C ARG A 218 -15.76 -36.93 -15.55
N ILE A 219 -16.35 -35.82 -15.08
CA ILE A 219 -16.71 -34.70 -15.94
C ILE A 219 -15.42 -33.91 -16.21
N LEU A 220 -14.82 -34.11 -17.37
CA LEU A 220 -13.76 -33.23 -17.85
C LEU A 220 -14.43 -31.91 -18.30
N ARG A 221 -14.30 -30.83 -17.53
CA ARG A 221 -14.66 -29.50 -18.04
C ARG A 221 -13.62 -29.10 -19.08
N ALA A 222 -14.00 -29.18 -20.36
CA ALA A 222 -13.21 -28.63 -21.45
C ALA A 222 -13.20 -27.10 -21.35
N HIS A 223 -12.08 -26.51 -20.94
CA HIS A 223 -11.84 -25.09 -21.17
C HIS A 223 -11.54 -24.89 -22.65
N SER A 224 -12.53 -24.39 -23.40
CA SER A 224 -12.33 -23.93 -24.77
C SER A 224 -11.51 -22.63 -24.72
N PHE A 225 -10.20 -22.75 -24.95
CA PHE A 225 -9.40 -21.60 -25.36
C PHE A 225 -9.82 -21.23 -26.80
N ARG A 226 -10.59 -20.14 -26.94
CA ARG A 226 -10.58 -19.40 -28.20
C ARG A 226 -9.33 -18.52 -28.18
N LYS A 227 -8.32 -18.89 -28.96
CA LYS A 227 -7.27 -17.95 -29.36
C LYS A 227 -7.92 -16.87 -30.24
N ALA A 228 -7.72 -15.61 -29.87
CA ALA A 228 -7.68 -14.51 -30.83
C ALA A 228 -6.30 -14.49 -31.49
#